data_AF-A0A2M9PFN4-F1
#
_entry.id   AF-A0A2M9PFN4-F1
#
_cell.length_a   1.000
_cell.length_b   1.000
_cell.length_c   1.000
_cell.angle_alpha   90.00
_cell.angle_beta   90.00
_cell.angle_gamma   90.00
#
_symmetry.space_group_name_H-M   'P 1'
#
loop_
_entity.id
_entity.type
_entity.pdbx_description
1 polymer ?
#
loop_
_entity_poly.entity_id
_entity_poly.type
_entity_poly.pdbx_seq_one_letter_code
_entity_poly.pdbx_strand_id
1 'polypeptide(L)' 'MGLAVTDLSLRREGRVIVSGLGFALAPGRALLLRGPNGVGKSTLLR' A
#
# COMPACT_ATOMS: atom_id res chain seq x y z
N MET A 1 -19.07 -1.95 5.97
CA MET A 1 -18.16 -2.56 4.97
C MET A 1 -16.76 -2.05 5.21
N GLY A 2 -15.76 -2.92 5.28
CA GLY A 2 -14.34 -2.55 5.39
C GLY A 2 -13.62 -2.62 4.04
N LEU A 3 -12.37 -2.17 4.00
CA LEU A 3 -11.50 -2.29 2.83
C LEU A 3 -10.61 -3.53 2.97
N ALA A 4 -10.47 -4.32 1.91
CA ALA A 4 -9.52 -5.43 1.84
C ALA A 4 -8.75 -5.35 0.52
N VAL A 5 -7.43 -5.52 0.62
CA VAL A 5 -6.49 -5.49 -0.50
C VAL A 5 -5.64 -6.74 -0.43
N THR A 6 -5.49 -7.42 -1.57
CA THR A 6 -4.67 -8.62 -1.73
C THR A 6 -3.82 -8.49 -2.98
N ASP A 7 -2.57 -8.96 -2.89
CA ASP A 7 -1.62 -9.02 -4.02
C ASP A 7 -1.42 -7.70 -4.78
N LEU A 8 -1.40 -6.58 -4.05
CA LEU A 8 -1.19 -5.27 -4.66
C LEU A 8 0.26 -5.11 -5.11
N SER A 9 0.42 -4.71 -6.37
CA SER A 9 1.69 -4.33 -6.97
C SER A 9 1.65 -2.89 -7.49
N LEU A 10 2.69 -2.13 -7.21
CA LEU A 10 2.83 -0.74 -7.62
C LEU A 10 4.04 -0.57 -8.53
N ARG A 11 3.84 0.07 -9.67
CA ARG A 11 4.91 0.42 -10.61
C ARG A 11 4.98 1.92 -10.81
N ARG A 12 6.20 2.45 -10.89
CA ARG A 12 6.44 3.84 -11.27
C ARG A 12 7.68 3.92 -12.13
N GLU A 13 7.55 4.64 -13.25
CA GLU A 13 8.63 4.78 -14.25
C GLU A 13 9.20 3.42 -14.68
N GLY A 14 8.29 2.45 -14.92
CA GLY A 14 8.63 1.10 -15.35
C GLY A 14 9.14 0.16 -14.26
N ARG A 15 9.56 0.68 -13.09
CA ARG A 15 10.09 -0.09 -11.97
C ARG A 15 8.99 -0.53 -11.01
N VAL A 16 9.07 -1.78 -10.53
CA VAL A 16 8.23 -2.27 -9.43
C VAL A 16 8.75 -1.69 -8.12
N ILE A 17 7.89 -1.04 -7.37
CA ILE A 17 8.22 -0.45 -6.06
C ILE A 17 7.66 -1.31 -4.91
N VAL A 18 6.46 -1.85 -5.11
CA VAL A 18 5.78 -2.74 -4.15
C VAL A 18 5.24 -3.93 -4.93
N SER A 19 5.32 -5.14 -4.37
CA SER A 19 4.75 -6.36 -4.93
C SER A 19 4.18 -7.21 -3.80
N GLY A 20 3.03 -7.85 -4.04
CA GLY A 20 2.43 -8.79 -3.09
C GLY A 20 1.91 -8.15 -1.81
N LEU A 21 1.57 -6.85 -1.82
CA LEU A 21 1.10 -6.17 -0.62
C LEU A 21 -0.36 -6.53 -0.34
N GLY A 22 -0.65 -6.99 0.89
CA GLY A 22 -2.01 -7.23 1.37
C GLY A 22 -2.27 -6.52 2.69
N PHE A 23 -3.48 -5.99 2.85
CA PHE A 23 -3.95 -5.40 4.11
C PHE A 23 -5.48 -5.35 4.17
N ALA A 24 -6.02 -5.25 5.37
CA ALA A 24 -7.44 -5.00 5.61
C ALA A 24 -7.60 -3.82 6.57
N LEU A 25 -8.64 -3.01 6.35
CA LEU A 25 -8.98 -1.86 7.16
C LEU A 25 -10.48 -1.89 7.52
N ALA A 26 -10.77 -2.09 8.80
CA ALA A 26 -12.12 -2.05 9.32
C ALA A 26 -12.63 -0.59 9.46
N PRO A 27 -13.96 -0.36 9.40
CA PRO A 27 -14.54 0.94 9.69
C PRO A 27 -14.09 1.49 11.06
N GLY A 28 -13.85 2.80 11.12
CA GLY A 28 -13.41 3.47 12.36
C GLY A 28 -11.97 3.16 12.79
N ARG A 29 -11.18 2.47 11.95
CA ARG A 29 -9.76 2.22 12.18
C ARG A 29 -8.90 3.04 11.23
N ALA A 30 -7.64 3.23 11.62
CA ALA A 30 -6.62 3.87 10.80
C ALA A 30 -5.52 2.85 10.45
N LEU A 31 -5.05 2.90 9.20
CA LEU A 31 -3.89 2.15 8.75
C LEU A 31 -2.66 3.05 8.82
N LEU A 32 -1.59 2.57 9.45
CA LEU A 32 -0.33 3.30 9.55
C LEU A 32 0.73 2.70 8.64
N LEU A 33 1.14 3.46 7.63
CA LEU A 33 2.14 3.06 6.67
C LEU A 33 3.53 3.61 7.07
N ARG A 34 4.46 2.72 7.45
CA ARG A 34 5.82 3.08 7.89
C ARG A 34 6.88 2.47 6.98
N GLY A 35 8.08 3.05 7.01
CA GLY A 35 9.27 2.57 6.31
C GLY A 35 10.16 3.70 5.80
N PRO A 36 11.36 3.39 5.28
CA PRO A 36 12.30 4.39 4.76
C PRO A 36 11.73 5.24 3.62
N ASN A 37 12.40 6.37 3.33
CA ASN A 37 12.05 7.18 2.16
C ASN A 37 12.29 6.37 0.86
N GLY A 38 11.41 6.53 -0.13
CA GLY A 38 11.49 5.82 -1.40
C GLY A 38 10.85 4.42 -1.45
N VAL A 39 10.45 3.83 -0.32
CA VAL A 39 9.85 2.46 -0.29
C VAL A 39 8.42 2.35 -0.86
N GLY A 40 7.89 3.42 -1.47
CA GLY A 40 6.57 3.40 -2.12
C GLY A 40 5.38 3.86 -1.28
N LYS A 41 5.59 4.37 -0.06
CA LYS A 41 4.50 4.83 0.82
C LYS A 41 3.56 5.86 0.17
N SER A 42 4.12 6.96 -0.35
CA SER A 42 3.34 7.98 -1.04
C SER A 42 2.85 7.55 -2.42
N THR A 43 3.38 6.44 -2.96
CA THR A 43 2.89 5.82 -4.20
C THR A 43 1.68 4.93 -3.90
N LEU A 44 1.61 4.31 -2.73
CA LEU A 44 0.45 3.53 -2.29
C LEU A 44 -0.79 4.40 -2.00
N LEU A 45 -0.58 5.65 -1.59
CA LEU A 45 -1.66 6.58 -1.20
C LEU A 45 -2.19 7.46 -2.34
N ARG A 46 -1.74 7.24 -3.58
CA ARG A 46 -2.22 7.94 -4.78
C ARG A 46 -2.94 6.96 -5.68
#